data_AF-A0A382WPN5-F1
#
_entry.id   AF-A0A382WPN5-F1
#
_cell.length_a   1.000
_cell.length_b   1.000
_cell.length_c   1.000
_cell.angle_alpha   90.00
_cell.angle_beta   90.00
_cell.angle_gamma   90.00
#
_symmetry.space_group_name_H-M   'P 1'
#
loop_
_entity.id
_entity.type
_entity.pdbx_description
1 polymer ?
#
loop_
_entity_poly.entity_id
_entity_poly.type
_entity_poly.pdbx_seq_one_letter_code
_entity_poly.pdbx_strand_id
1 'polypeptide(L)'
;MSRHGVGHRISPSEINYRANIECLKQLEVTDIISLSAVGSLKNNLDPGTFVIIDQFIDRTINRKKTFFENGIVAHVPMAKPTSKILMDLSRNILQNLNIKHSYGGTYLA
;
A
#
# COMPACT_ATOMS: atom_id res chain seq x y z
N MET A 1 -12.83 2.43 0.20
CA MET A 1 -12.80 2.15 -1.26
C MET A 1 -12.38 0.70 -1.50
N SER A 2 -13.08 -0.05 -2.35
CA SER A 2 -12.63 -1.40 -2.78
C SER A 2 -11.71 -1.29 -3.99
N ARG A 3 -10.45 -1.72 -3.87
CA ARG A 3 -9.48 -1.61 -4.98
C ARG A 3 -9.78 -2.52 -6.17
N HIS A 4 -10.53 -3.60 -5.95
CA HIS A 4 -10.92 -4.60 -6.96
C HIS A 4 -12.36 -4.41 -7.46
N GLY A 5 -13.01 -3.31 -7.09
CA GLY A 5 -14.42 -3.06 -7.39
C GLY A 5 -15.37 -3.92 -6.57
N VAL A 6 -16.67 -3.69 -6.78
CA VAL A 6 -17.73 -4.51 -6.19
C VAL A 6 -17.72 -5.89 -6.85
N GLY A 7 -17.81 -6.96 -6.04
CA GLY A 7 -17.73 -8.33 -6.53
C GLY A 7 -16.32 -8.79 -6.94
N HIS A 8 -15.27 -8.03 -6.61
CA HIS A 8 -13.85 -8.41 -6.82
C HIS A 8 -13.50 -8.74 -8.28
N ARG A 9 -14.02 -7.94 -9.23
CA ARG A 9 -13.97 -8.22 -10.67
C ARG A 9 -12.75 -7.64 -11.40
N ILE A 10 -12.07 -6.66 -10.80
CA ILE A 10 -10.94 -5.98 -11.44
C ILE A 10 -9.65 -6.68 -11.02
N SER A 11 -8.86 -7.20 -11.96
CA SER A 11 -7.60 -7.87 -11.62
C SER A 11 -6.54 -6.87 -11.12
N PRO A 12 -5.51 -7.28 -10.35
CA PRO A 12 -4.48 -6.37 -9.84
C PRO A 12 -3.77 -5.50 -10.90
N SER A 13 -3.65 -6.01 -12.13
CA SER A 13 -3.01 -5.33 -13.27
C SER A 13 -3.91 -4.31 -13.94
N GLU A 14 -5.23 -4.44 -13.80
CA GLU A 14 -6.24 -3.56 -14.42
C GLU A 14 -6.71 -2.45 -13.49
N ILE A 15 -6.29 -2.46 -12.22
CA ILE A 15 -6.66 -1.42 -11.26
C ILE A 15 -6.16 -0.06 -11.76
N ASN A 16 -7.08 0.89 -11.85
CA ASN A 16 -6.74 2.28 -12.13
C ASN A 16 -6.28 2.99 -10.84
N TYR A 17 -5.02 2.75 -10.44
CA TYR A 17 -4.44 3.33 -9.23
C TYR A 17 -4.47 4.87 -9.24
N ARG A 18 -4.30 5.49 -10.42
CA ARG A 18 -4.32 6.95 -10.55
C ARG A 18 -5.71 7.50 -10.24
N ALA A 19 -6.76 6.96 -10.84
CA ALA A 19 -8.12 7.39 -10.56
C ALA A 19 -8.50 7.19 -9.08
N ASN A 20 -8.08 6.07 -8.49
CA ASN A 20 -8.30 5.79 -7.07
C ASN A 20 -7.68 6.86 -6.16
N ILE A 21 -6.41 7.21 -6.39
CA ILE A 21 -5.71 8.20 -5.58
C ILE A 21 -6.20 9.63 -5.87
N GLU A 22 -6.48 9.96 -7.13
CA GLU A 22 -7.01 11.26 -7.54
C GLU A 22 -8.38 11.54 -6.91
N CYS A 23 -9.29 10.57 -6.91
CA CYS A 23 -10.59 10.72 -6.28
C CYS A 23 -10.47 10.98 -4.77
N LEU A 24 -9.59 10.26 -4.07
CA LEU A 24 -9.32 10.51 -2.65
C LEU A 24 -8.73 11.91 -2.43
N LYS A 25 -7.83 12.37 -3.31
CA LYS A 25 -7.25 13.70 -3.25
C LYS A 25 -8.29 14.80 -3.46
N GLN A 26 -9.20 14.64 -4.41
CA GLN A 26 -10.32 15.56 -4.66
C GLN A 26 -11.30 15.62 -3.49
N LEU A 27 -11.44 14.52 -2.74
CA LEU A 27 -12.21 14.45 -1.50
C LEU A 27 -11.42 14.94 -0.26
N GLU A 28 -10.28 15.60 -0.47
CA GLU A 28 -9.43 16.19 0.57
C GLU A 28 -8.90 15.19 1.62
N VAL A 29 -8.81 13.90 1.25
CA VAL A 29 -8.22 12.87 2.12
C VAL A 29 -6.74 13.20 2.38
N THR A 30 -6.38 13.28 3.65
CA THR A 30 -5.02 13.58 4.11
C THR A 30 -4.17 12.33 4.29
N ASP A 31 -4.79 11.21 4.66
CA ASP A 31 -4.13 9.98 5.06
C ASP A 31 -4.78 8.76 4.41
N ILE A 32 -3.96 7.85 3.89
CA ILE A 32 -4.42 6.62 3.23
C ILE A 32 -3.79 5.43 3.93
N ILE A 33 -4.64 4.57 4.50
CA ILE A 33 -4.26 3.23 4.95
C ILE A 33 -4.77 2.23 3.90
N SER A 34 -3.87 1.38 3.41
CA SER A 34 -4.18 0.35 2.42
C SER A 34 -3.91 -1.04 2.98
N LEU A 35 -4.77 -2.00 2.65
CA LEU A 35 -4.63 -3.40 3.03
C LEU A 35 -4.38 -4.25 1.78
N SER A 36 -3.47 -5.21 1.89
CA SER A 36 -3.17 -6.19 0.84
C SER A 36 -3.02 -7.57 1.46
N ALA A 37 -3.66 -8.57 0.84
CA ALA A 37 -3.38 -9.96 1.13
C ALA A 37 -2.09 -10.39 0.41
N VAL A 38 -1.19 -11.08 1.12
CA VAL A 38 0.11 -11.51 0.60
C VAL A 38 0.48 -12.89 1.12
N GLY A 39 1.40 -13.56 0.42
CA GLY A 39 2.12 -14.71 0.93
C GLY A 39 3.40 -14.28 1.64
N SER A 40 3.75 -14.96 2.74
CA SER A 40 5.02 -14.74 3.42
C SER A 40 6.19 -15.32 2.61
N LEU A 41 7.33 -14.63 2.63
CA LEU A 41 8.63 -15.12 2.16
C LEU A 41 9.58 -15.44 3.33
N LYS A 42 9.07 -15.50 4.56
CA LYS A 42 9.82 -15.81 5.79
C LYS A 42 9.09 -16.85 6.62
N ASN A 43 9.84 -17.80 7.19
CA ASN A 43 9.27 -18.88 7.99
C ASN A 43 8.63 -18.41 9.31
N ASN A 44 8.99 -17.24 9.82
CA ASN A 44 8.49 -16.71 11.10
C ASN A 44 7.27 -15.78 10.95
N LEU A 45 6.66 -15.72 9.78
CA LEU A 45 5.43 -14.95 9.52
C LEU A 45 4.32 -15.92 9.08
N ASP A 46 3.65 -16.47 10.09
CA ASP A 46 2.56 -17.41 9.88
C ASP A 46 1.31 -16.73 9.26
N PRO A 47 0.46 -17.46 8.53
CA PRO A 47 -0.81 -16.93 8.04
C PRO A 47 -1.63 -16.22 9.13
N GLY A 48 -2.25 -15.10 8.76
CA GLY A 48 -2.99 -14.23 9.70
C GLY A 48 -2.13 -13.20 10.43
N THR A 49 -0.80 -13.25 10.28
CA THR A 49 0.08 -12.19 10.81
C THR A 49 -0.02 -10.93 9.96
N PHE A 50 -0.33 -9.79 10.57
CA PHE A 50 -0.23 -8.50 9.90
C PHE A 50 1.23 -8.04 9.81
N VAL A 51 1.61 -7.37 8.73
CA VAL A 51 2.93 -6.74 8.61
C VAL A 51 2.73 -5.27 8.29
N ILE A 52 3.21 -4.40 9.17
CA ILE A 52 3.26 -2.96 8.93
C ILE A 52 4.54 -2.68 8.14
N ILE A 53 4.40 -2.68 6.81
CA ILE A 53 5.54 -2.54 5.89
C ILE A 53 6.08 -1.10 5.87
N ASP A 54 7.38 -1.00 5.58
CA ASP A 54 8.11 0.27 5.49
C ASP A 54 8.92 0.41 4.21
N GLN A 55 8.98 -0.65 3.40
CA GLN A 55 9.73 -0.70 2.16
C GLN A 55 9.01 -1.51 1.09
N PHE A 56 9.39 -1.26 -0.16
CA PHE A 56 8.89 -1.98 -1.32
C PHE A 56 10.02 -2.38 -2.26
N ILE A 57 9.85 -3.52 -2.92
CA ILE A 57 10.54 -3.87 -4.16
C ILE A 57 9.46 -3.97 -5.23
N ASP A 58 9.57 -3.15 -6.28
CA ASP A 58 8.57 -3.11 -7.35
C ASP A 58 9.02 -3.97 -8.54
N ARG A 59 8.32 -5.07 -8.79
CA ARG A 59 8.45 -5.88 -10.02
C ARG A 59 7.25 -5.71 -10.95
N THR A 60 6.40 -4.73 -10.72
CA THR A 60 5.22 -4.50 -11.55
C THR A 60 5.61 -3.94 -12.91
N ILE A 61 4.99 -4.52 -13.95
CA ILE A 61 5.14 -4.11 -15.35
C ILE A 61 3.83 -3.52 -15.88
N ASN A 62 3.92 -2.63 -16.87
CA ASN A 62 2.80 -2.04 -17.60
C ASN A 62 1.79 -1.22 -16.78
N ARG A 63 2.08 -0.89 -15.51
CA ARG A 63 1.26 0.04 -14.72
C ARG A 63 1.67 1.49 -14.97
N LYS A 64 0.70 2.40 -15.03
CA LYS A 64 0.95 3.85 -15.00
C LYS A 64 1.30 4.28 -13.57
N LYS A 65 2.56 4.65 -13.34
CA LYS A 65 3.12 4.92 -11.99
C LYS A 65 3.21 6.41 -11.61
N THR A 66 2.78 7.31 -12.50
CA THR A 66 2.88 8.77 -12.30
C THR A 66 1.62 9.50 -12.80
N PHE A 67 1.32 10.63 -12.17
CA PHE A 67 0.31 11.61 -12.63
C PHE A 67 0.88 12.63 -13.62
N PHE A 68 2.21 12.78 -13.63
CA PHE A 68 2.89 13.73 -14.49
C PHE A 68 3.07 13.10 -15.88
N GLU A 69 2.38 13.68 -16.87
CA GLU A 69 2.41 13.29 -18.28
C GLU A 69 2.69 14.52 -19.16
N ASN A 70 2.70 14.35 -20.48
CA ASN A 70 2.80 15.45 -21.46
C ASN A 70 4.05 16.33 -21.29
N GLY A 71 5.20 15.71 -21.04
CA GLY A 71 6.49 16.41 -20.90
C GLY A 71 6.78 16.93 -19.49
N ILE A 72 5.87 16.79 -18.53
CA ILE A 72 6.14 17.13 -17.14
C ILE A 72 6.93 15.99 -16.48
N VAL A 73 8.10 16.33 -15.93
CA VAL A 73 8.99 15.38 -15.24
C VAL A 73 8.95 15.65 -13.74
N ALA A 74 8.70 14.60 -12.96
CA ALA A 74 8.73 14.65 -11.50
C ALA A 74 9.55 13.50 -10.93
N HIS A 75 10.38 13.81 -9.93
CA HIS A 75 11.19 12.85 -9.21
C HIS A 75 10.75 12.82 -7.75
N VAL A 76 9.96 11.80 -7.40
CA VAL A 76 9.49 11.60 -6.02
C VAL A 76 10.48 10.69 -5.30
N PRO A 77 11.04 11.10 -4.14
CA PRO A 77 11.93 10.25 -3.38
C PRO A 77 11.18 9.05 -2.79
N MET A 78 11.73 7.85 -2.98
CA MET A 78 11.14 6.59 -2.50
C MET A 78 11.95 5.93 -1.37
N ALA A 79 12.90 6.64 -0.77
CA ALA A 79 13.72 6.12 0.32
C ALA A 79 12.88 5.76 1.57
N LYS A 80 11.81 6.52 1.82
CA LYS A 80 10.83 6.27 2.89
C LYS A 80 9.42 6.32 2.28
N PRO A 81 8.97 5.22 1.63
CA PRO A 81 7.79 5.23 0.79
C PRO A 81 6.47 5.14 1.58
N THR A 82 6.53 5.00 2.92
CA THR A 82 5.37 4.96 3.81
C THR A 82 5.46 6.03 4.89
N SER A 83 4.30 6.41 5.44
CA SER A 83 4.22 7.37 6.55
C SER A 83 4.56 6.70 7.88
N LYS A 84 5.66 7.14 8.52
CA LYS A 84 6.06 6.67 9.85
C LYS A 84 4.96 6.88 10.90
N ILE A 85 4.22 7.99 10.80
CA ILE A 85 3.12 8.32 11.72
C ILE A 85 2.01 7.28 11.59
N LEU A 86 1.55 6.98 10.37
CA LEU A 86 0.49 6.00 10.15
C LEU A 86 0.93 4.58 10.53
N MET A 87 2.20 4.24 10.32
CA MET A 87 2.75 2.98 10.80
C MET A 87 2.71 2.87 12.32
N ASP A 88 3.14 3.91 13.05
CA ASP A 88 3.15 3.91 14.51
C ASP A 88 1.74 3.84 15.10
N LEU A 89 0.79 4.58 14.52
CA LEU A 89 -0.62 4.48 14.88
C LEU A 89 -1.16 3.07 14.63
N SER A 90 -0.86 2.48 13.48
CA SER A 90 -1.27 1.10 13.17
C SER A 90 -0.70 0.09 14.16
N ARG A 91 0.57 0.23 14.54
CA ARG A 91 1.22 -0.61 15.54
C ARG A 91 0.49 -0.52 16.89
N ASN A 92 0.25 0.70 17.36
CA ASN A 92 -0.41 0.93 18.65
C ASN A 92 -1.81 0.30 18.68
N ILE A 93 -2.59 0.46 17.59
CA ILE A 93 -3.92 -0.14 17.50
C ILE A 93 -3.85 -1.67 17.47
N LEU A 94 -2.95 -2.27 16.68
CA LEU A 94 -2.81 -3.73 16.64
C LEU A 94 -2.35 -4.31 17.98
N GLN A 95 -1.48 -3.60 18.72
CA GLN A 95 -1.09 -3.96 20.08
C GLN A 95 -2.29 -3.93 21.03
N ASN A 96 -3.06 -2.83 21.04
CA ASN A 96 -4.23 -2.68 21.90
C ASN A 96 -5.32 -3.73 21.63
N LEU A 97 -5.46 -4.15 20.38
CA LEU A 97 -6.40 -5.20 19.97
C LEU A 97 -5.85 -6.62 20.14
N ASN A 98 -4.61 -6.77 20.62
CA ASN A 98 -3.90 -8.04 20.75
C ASN A 98 -3.87 -8.86 19.44
N ILE A 99 -3.71 -8.17 18.30
CA ILE A 99 -3.61 -8.78 16.97
C ILE A 99 -2.14 -9.07 16.67
N LYS A 100 -1.83 -10.29 16.25
CA LYS A 100 -0.48 -10.70 15.86
C LYS A 100 0.02 -9.85 14.68
N HIS A 101 1.14 -9.17 14.87
CA HIS A 101 1.72 -8.30 13.86
C HIS A 101 3.25 -8.23 13.92
N SER A 102 3.84 -7.81 12.81
CA SER A 102 5.25 -7.42 12.69
C SER A 102 5.35 -5.96 12.28
N TYR A 103 6.36 -5.26 12.78
CA TYR A 103 6.62 -3.85 12.49
C TYR A 103 7.89 -3.71 11.65
N GLY A 104 7.77 -3.08 10.49
CA GLY A 104 8.80 -3.07 9.45
C GLY A 104 8.69 -4.31 8.55
N GLY A 105 9.11 -4.17 7.30
CA GLY A 105 9.05 -5.24 6.31
C GLY A 105 9.05 -4.71 4.88
N THR A 106 9.67 -5.48 3.99
CA THR A 106 9.74 -5.16 2.56
C THR A 106 8.66 -5.94 1.80
N TYR A 107 7.77 -5.21 1.15
CA TYR A 107 6.73 -5.77 0.29
C TYR A 107 7.24 -5.95 -1.14
N LEU A 108 7.08 -7.14 -1.70
CA LEU A 108 7.38 -7.40 -3.11
C LEU A 108 6.10 -7.22 -3.95
N ALA A 109 6.08 -6.20 -4.81
CA ALA A 109 4.94 -5.86 -5.65
C ALA A 109 5.04 -6.41 -7.08
#